data_AF-A0A5D6Y4I4-F1
#
_entry.id   AF-A0A5D6Y4I4-F1
#
_cell.length_a   1.000
_cell.length_b   1.000
_cell.length_c   1.000
_cell.angle_alpha   90.00
_cell.angle_beta   90.00
_cell.angle_gamma   90.00
#
_symmetry.space_group_name_H-M   'P 1'
#
loop_
_entity.id
_entity.type
_entity.pdbx_description
1 polymer ?
#
loop_
_entity_poly.entity_id
_entity_poly.type
_entity_poly.pdbx_seq_one_letter_code
_entity_poly.pdbx_strand_id
1 'polypeptide(L)'
;MLDFLAGAKHALESTTLAMFSREFANFVTGATDKSEAADRLHSVLEPVSLDAFKDFIRQSERSGIRMEMLKLTIHAAYLVGAQYDRVPRGPTRNSLGAEVGGVPVDERLRIQVCFEITEHVNVKLPDDPEPGPVAKQNVAIWQFESLVTSLDAIEWRIEPLNLVSR
;
A
#
# COMPACT_ATOMS: atom_id res chain seq x y z
N MET A 1 12.82 14.66 8.34
CA MET A 1 12.67 13.31 8.96
C MET A 1 11.35 13.20 9.72
N LEU A 2 11.07 14.10 10.67
CA LEU A 2 9.77 14.15 11.36
C LEU A 2 8.60 14.29 10.38
N ASP A 3 8.72 15.17 9.39
CA ASP A 3 7.68 15.39 8.37
C ASP A 3 7.43 14.13 7.53
N PHE A 4 8.48 13.39 7.19
CA PHE A 4 8.36 12.13 6.46
C PHE A 4 7.60 11.08 7.28
N LEU A 5 7.97 10.87 8.55
CA LEU A 5 7.27 9.91 9.41
C LEU A 5 5.81 10.34 9.67
N ALA A 6 5.54 11.64 9.82
CA ALA A 6 4.17 12.15 9.92
C ALA A 6 3.36 11.84 8.65
N GLY A 7 3.93 12.08 7.47
CA GLY A 7 3.33 11.71 6.18
C GLY A 7 3.12 10.21 6.04
N ALA A 8 4.10 9.39 6.45
CA ALA A 8 4.02 7.93 6.40
C ALA A 8 2.91 7.39 7.32
N LYS A 9 2.72 7.96 8.52
CA LYS A 9 1.60 7.63 9.41
C LYS A 9 0.25 7.95 8.77
N HIS A 10 0.14 9.14 8.17
CA HIS A 10 -1.09 9.54 7.48
C HIS A 10 -1.38 8.62 6.29
N ALA A 11 -0.36 8.28 5.51
CA ALA A 11 -0.47 7.37 4.38
C ALA A 11 -0.91 5.96 4.83
N LEU A 12 -0.32 5.42 5.91
CA LEU A 12 -0.74 4.16 6.52
C LEU A 12 -2.21 4.17 6.89
N GLU A 13 -2.62 5.10 7.75
CA GLU A 13 -3.98 5.17 8.26
C GLU A 13 -5.00 5.29 7.12
N SER A 14 -4.76 6.23 6.21
CA SER A 14 -5.72 6.53 5.16
C SER A 14 -5.82 5.45 4.07
N THR A 15 -4.69 4.82 3.71
CA THR A 15 -4.67 3.71 2.75
C THR A 15 -5.29 2.47 3.37
N THR A 16 -4.96 2.12 4.63
CA THR A 16 -5.56 0.96 5.31
C THR A 16 -7.07 1.12 5.49
N LEU A 17 -7.56 2.31 5.85
CA LEU A 17 -9.00 2.57 5.93
C LEU A 17 -9.68 2.43 4.57
N ALA A 18 -9.08 2.95 3.49
CA ALA A 18 -9.62 2.80 2.14
C ALA A 18 -9.64 1.33 1.69
N MET A 19 -8.56 0.58 1.93
CA MET A 19 -8.42 -0.85 1.59
C MET A 19 -9.53 -1.70 2.20
N PHE A 20 -9.85 -1.48 3.47
CA PHE A 20 -10.86 -2.25 4.20
C PHE A 20 -12.17 -1.47 4.36
N SER A 21 -12.50 -0.58 3.42
CA SER A 21 -13.79 0.10 3.38
C SER A 21 -14.84 -0.75 2.67
N ARG A 22 -16.11 -0.61 3.07
CA ARG A 22 -17.23 -1.25 2.36
C ARG A 22 -17.36 -0.73 0.92
N GLU A 23 -17.06 0.55 0.71
CA GLU A 23 -17.05 1.18 -0.61
C GLU A 23 -16.11 0.44 -1.57
N PHE A 24 -14.85 0.23 -1.15
CA PHE A 24 -13.89 -0.48 -1.97
C PHE A 24 -14.29 -1.93 -2.21
N ALA A 25 -14.79 -2.63 -1.18
CA ALA A 25 -15.27 -4.01 -1.33
C ALA A 25 -16.44 -4.12 -2.34
N ASN A 26 -17.38 -3.18 -2.31
CA ASN A 26 -18.49 -3.12 -3.27
C ASN A 26 -18.00 -2.87 -4.69
N PHE A 27 -17.01 -1.99 -4.88
CA PHE A 27 -16.39 -1.77 -6.18
C PHE A 27 -15.70 -3.04 -6.71
N VAL A 28 -14.89 -3.67 -5.88
CA VAL A 28 -14.12 -4.87 -6.24
C VAL A 28 -15.01 -6.07 -6.60
N THR A 29 -16.17 -6.18 -5.95
CA THR A 29 -17.17 -7.22 -6.19
C THR A 29 -18.15 -6.90 -7.33
N GLY A 30 -18.07 -5.69 -7.91
CA GLY A 30 -18.95 -5.24 -8.98
C GLY A 30 -20.34 -4.81 -8.53
N ALA A 31 -20.54 -4.56 -7.23
CA ALA A 31 -21.78 -3.98 -6.71
C ALA A 31 -21.89 -2.48 -7.03
N THR A 32 -20.76 -1.81 -7.30
CA THR A 32 -20.70 -0.39 -7.70
C THR A 32 -19.63 -0.18 -8.76
N ASP A 33 -19.88 0.68 -9.75
CA ASP A 33 -18.95 0.92 -10.87
C ASP A 33 -17.85 1.95 -10.56
N LYS A 34 -18.00 2.73 -9.49
CA LYS A 34 -17.08 3.81 -9.10
C LYS A 34 -16.78 3.76 -7.61
N SER A 35 -15.55 4.14 -7.24
CA SER A 35 -15.13 4.28 -5.85
C SER A 35 -13.96 5.26 -5.73
N GLU A 36 -14.11 6.28 -4.90
CA GLU A 36 -13.03 7.21 -4.55
C GLU A 36 -11.92 6.48 -3.77
N ALA A 37 -12.31 5.50 -2.94
CA ALA A 37 -11.34 4.62 -2.29
C ALA A 37 -10.50 3.85 -3.32
N ALA A 38 -11.11 3.32 -4.39
CA ALA A 38 -10.38 2.64 -5.45
C ALA A 38 -9.43 3.58 -6.22
N ASP A 39 -9.90 4.78 -6.57
CA ASP A 39 -9.07 5.79 -7.26
C ASP A 39 -7.86 6.20 -6.43
N ARG A 40 -8.06 6.39 -5.12
CA ARG A 40 -6.97 6.67 -4.18
C ARG A 40 -5.99 5.52 -4.05
N LEU A 41 -6.48 4.29 -3.92
CA LEU A 41 -5.59 3.13 -3.78
C LEU A 41 -4.77 2.91 -5.05
N HIS A 42 -5.33 3.20 -6.23
CA HIS A 42 -4.61 3.14 -7.50
C HIS A 42 -3.47 4.18 -7.60
N SER A 43 -3.60 5.35 -6.97
CA SER A 43 -2.55 6.37 -7.01
C SER A 43 -1.41 6.11 -6.02
N VAL A 44 -1.69 5.37 -4.93
CA VAL A 44 -0.74 5.18 -3.82
C VAL A 44 -0.07 3.81 -3.84
N LEU A 45 -0.80 2.74 -4.17
CA LEU A 45 -0.28 1.38 -4.14
C LEU A 45 0.39 1.00 -5.47
N GLU A 46 1.36 0.10 -5.40
CA GLU A 46 1.82 -0.57 -6.61
C GLU A 46 0.69 -1.39 -7.27
N PRO A 47 0.57 -1.37 -8.61
CA PRO A 47 -0.52 -2.06 -9.31
C PRO A 47 -0.62 -3.55 -8.95
N VAL A 48 0.52 -4.24 -8.83
CA VAL A 48 0.57 -5.67 -8.47
C VAL A 48 0.02 -5.90 -7.07
N SER A 49 0.40 -5.06 -6.09
CA SER A 49 -0.10 -5.14 -4.72
C SER A 49 -1.61 -4.85 -4.65
N LEU A 50 -2.07 -3.84 -5.40
CA LEU A 50 -3.50 -3.51 -5.48
C LEU A 50 -4.30 -4.67 -6.08
N ASP A 51 -3.84 -5.27 -7.18
CA ASP A 51 -4.56 -6.36 -7.83
C ASP A 51 -4.59 -7.63 -6.96
N ALA A 52 -3.48 -7.97 -6.30
CA ALA A 52 -3.45 -9.06 -5.32
C ALA A 52 -4.45 -8.81 -4.17
N PHE A 53 -4.57 -7.57 -3.70
CA PHE A 53 -5.52 -7.23 -2.66
C PHE A 53 -6.98 -7.28 -3.15
N LYS A 54 -7.28 -6.85 -4.38
CA LYS A 54 -8.61 -7.02 -4.99
C LYS A 54 -9.00 -8.49 -5.02
N ASP A 55 -8.08 -9.38 -5.39
CA ASP A 55 -8.34 -10.82 -5.43
C ASP A 55 -8.60 -11.40 -4.03
N PHE A 56 -7.83 -10.97 -3.03
CA PHE A 56 -8.10 -11.31 -1.63
C PHE A 56 -9.51 -10.89 -1.18
N ILE A 57 -9.94 -9.67 -1.50
CA ILE A 57 -11.29 -9.18 -1.16
C ILE A 57 -12.37 -9.99 -1.88
N ARG A 58 -12.21 -10.26 -3.19
CA ARG A 58 -13.16 -11.10 -3.95
C ARG A 58 -13.30 -12.49 -3.34
N GLN A 59 -12.19 -13.10 -2.95
CA GLN A 59 -12.19 -14.42 -2.34
C GLN A 59 -12.90 -14.39 -0.99
N SER A 60 -12.55 -13.43 -0.14
CA SER A 60 -13.14 -13.28 1.20
C SER A 60 -14.65 -13.08 1.13
N GLU A 61 -15.13 -12.15 0.30
CA GLU A 61 -16.57 -11.87 0.14
C GLU A 61 -17.33 -13.08 -0.42
N ARG A 62 -16.75 -13.83 -1.38
CA ARG A 62 -17.34 -15.07 -1.89
C ARG A 62 -17.47 -16.15 -0.83
N SER A 63 -16.53 -16.19 0.10
CA SER A 63 -16.57 -17.08 1.26
C SER A 63 -17.46 -16.55 2.38
N GLY A 64 -18.16 -15.43 2.22
CA GLY A 64 -19.01 -14.82 3.24
C GLY A 64 -18.24 -14.12 4.37
N ILE A 65 -16.93 -13.96 4.22
CA ILE A 65 -16.07 -13.25 5.16
C ILE A 65 -16.05 -11.78 4.77
N ARG A 66 -16.38 -10.90 5.72
CA ARG A 66 -16.29 -9.45 5.53
C ARG A 66 -15.40 -8.84 6.58
N MET A 67 -14.53 -7.95 6.14
CA MET A 67 -13.62 -7.20 6.99
C MET A 67 -13.82 -5.73 6.74
N GLU A 68 -14.07 -4.97 7.80
CA GLU A 68 -14.19 -3.52 7.74
C GLU A 68 -13.27 -2.89 8.79
N MET A 69 -12.38 -2.00 8.35
CA MET A 69 -11.52 -1.26 9.27
C MET A 69 -12.28 -0.07 9.83
N LEU A 70 -12.53 -0.07 11.13
CA LEU A 70 -13.23 1.00 11.83
C LEU A 70 -12.27 2.11 12.26
N LYS A 71 -11.09 1.71 12.73
CA LYS A 71 -10.07 2.63 13.24
C LYS A 71 -8.69 1.98 13.22
N LEU A 72 -7.68 2.77 12.92
CA LEU A 72 -6.29 2.43 13.12
C LEU A 72 -5.70 3.28 14.25
N THR A 73 -5.04 2.65 15.23
CA THR A 73 -4.26 3.37 16.25
C THR A 73 -2.78 3.09 16.01
N ILE A 74 -1.98 4.12 15.78
CA ILE A 74 -0.53 4.00 15.56
C ILE A 74 0.21 4.38 16.84
N HIS A 75 0.87 3.40 17.46
CA HIS A 75 1.61 3.56 18.71
C HIS A 75 3.05 4.02 18.46
N ALA A 76 3.68 3.45 17.44
CA ALA A 76 5.04 3.79 17.05
C ALA A 76 5.21 3.78 15.53
N ALA A 77 6.13 4.60 15.04
CA ALA A 77 6.59 4.61 13.66
C ALA A 77 8.08 4.90 13.65
N TYR A 78 8.87 4.02 13.05
CA TYR A 78 10.33 4.18 12.98
C TYR A 78 10.90 3.62 11.69
N LEU A 79 11.99 4.22 11.23
CA LEU A 79 12.71 3.73 10.06
C LEU A 79 13.42 2.42 10.39
N VAL A 80 13.32 1.45 9.49
CA VAL A 80 14.06 0.18 9.58
C VAL A 80 15.08 0.01 8.47
N GLY A 81 14.95 0.79 7.39
CA GLY A 81 15.91 0.78 6.29
C GLY A 81 15.73 1.96 5.34
N ALA A 82 16.83 2.33 4.68
CA ALA A 82 16.83 3.24 3.54
C ALA A 82 17.82 2.72 2.50
N GLN A 83 17.41 2.70 1.23
CA GLN A 83 18.22 2.22 0.12
C GLN A 83 18.13 3.21 -1.04
N TYR A 84 19.26 3.47 -1.67
CA TYR A 84 19.36 4.30 -2.85
C TYR A 84 19.99 3.49 -3.97
N ASP A 85 19.22 3.25 -5.02
CA ASP A 85 19.61 2.41 -6.14
C ASP A 85 19.73 3.22 -7.41
N ARG A 86 20.78 2.92 -8.19
CA ARG A 86 20.98 3.42 -9.55
C ARG A 86 20.65 2.28 -10.51
N VAL A 87 19.47 2.33 -11.12
CA VAL A 87 18.94 1.30 -12.00
C VAL A 87 19.21 1.69 -13.46
N PRO A 88 20.02 0.93 -14.21
CA PRO A 88 20.21 1.18 -15.64
C PRO A 88 18.88 0.93 -16.37
N ARG A 89 18.40 1.90 -17.16
CA ARG A 89 17.34 1.64 -18.15
C ARG A 89 17.89 0.65 -19.19
N GLY A 90 17.07 -0.25 -19.73
CA GLY A 90 17.52 -1.18 -20.78
C GLY A 90 18.19 -0.44 -21.96
N PRO A 91 18.95 -1.14 -22.82
CA PRO A 91 19.73 -0.49 -23.88
C PRO A 91 18.84 0.37 -24.79
N THR A 92 19.06 1.68 -24.75
CA THR A 92 18.43 2.63 -25.67
C THR A 92 19.10 2.54 -27.04
N ARG A 93 18.37 2.01 -28.02
CA ARG A 93 18.74 2.09 -29.43
C ARG A 93 18.26 3.41 -30.00
N ASN A 94 19.10 4.13 -30.74
CA ASN A 94 18.64 5.29 -31.50
C ASN A 94 17.80 4.86 -32.72
N SER A 95 17.28 5.82 -33.48
CA SER A 95 16.51 5.58 -34.71
C SER A 95 17.27 4.81 -35.82
N LEU A 96 18.58 4.62 -35.66
CA LEU A 96 19.46 3.87 -36.55
C LEU A 96 19.83 2.49 -35.98
N GLY A 97 19.25 2.08 -34.85
CA GLY A 97 19.47 0.77 -34.23
C GLY A 97 20.80 0.62 -33.48
N ALA A 98 21.61 1.68 -33.39
CA ALA A 98 22.88 1.67 -32.67
C ALA A 98 22.67 1.81 -31.16
N GLU A 99 23.44 1.07 -30.37
CA GLU A 99 23.50 1.24 -28.92
C GLU A 99 24.09 2.62 -28.61
N VAL A 100 23.30 3.46 -27.93
CA VAL A 100 23.77 4.76 -27.48
C VAL A 100 24.51 4.55 -26.15
N GLY A 101 25.82 4.83 -26.14
CA GLY A 101 26.63 4.77 -24.93
C GLY A 101 26.17 5.79 -23.88
N GLY A 102 26.17 5.37 -22.61
CA GLY A 102 25.58 6.12 -21.49
C GLY A 102 24.17 5.63 -21.23
N VAL A 103 24.06 4.46 -20.59
CA VAL A 103 22.76 3.92 -20.19
C VAL A 103 22.05 4.94 -19.30
N PRO A 104 20.87 5.48 -19.67
CA PRO A 104 20.12 6.36 -18.79
C PRO A 104 19.88 5.63 -17.47
N VAL A 105 20.28 6.22 -16.36
CA VAL A 105 20.13 5.62 -15.03
C VAL A 105 18.91 6.24 -14.37
N ASP A 106 17.96 5.40 -13.97
CA ASP A 106 16.93 5.80 -13.02
C ASP A 106 17.49 5.71 -11.62
N GLU A 107 17.24 6.73 -10.83
CA GLU A 107 17.61 6.76 -9.43
C GLU A 107 16.36 6.47 -8.60
N ARG A 108 16.48 5.54 -7.65
CA ARG A 108 15.37 5.09 -6.82
C ARG A 108 15.73 5.21 -5.35
N LEU A 109 14.84 5.82 -4.58
CA LEU A 109 14.93 5.87 -3.13
C LEU A 109 13.86 4.97 -2.54
N ARG A 110 14.26 4.01 -1.71
CA ARG A 110 13.37 3.19 -0.90
C ARG A 110 13.56 3.50 0.57
N ILE A 111 12.47 3.71 1.28
CA ILE A 111 12.47 3.88 2.72
C ILE A 111 11.48 2.88 3.31
N GLN A 112 11.95 2.09 4.28
CA GLN A 112 11.13 1.13 4.99
C GLN A 112 10.80 1.69 6.37
N VAL A 113 9.50 1.73 6.68
CA VAL A 113 8.97 2.21 7.96
C VAL A 113 8.25 1.06 8.64
N CYS A 114 8.62 0.79 9.89
CA CYS A 114 7.92 -0.14 10.75
C CYS A 114 6.90 0.63 11.60
N PHE A 115 5.70 0.10 11.67
CA PHE A 115 4.60 0.62 12.46
C PHE A 115 4.12 -0.40 13.47
N GLU A 116 4.01 0.04 14.73
CA GLU A 116 3.31 -0.71 15.77
C GLU A 116 1.89 -0.17 15.85
N ILE A 117 0.91 -1.01 15.55
CA ILE A 117 -0.47 -0.59 15.33
C ILE A 117 -1.47 -1.44 16.13
N THR A 118 -2.63 -0.85 16.38
CA THR A 118 -3.83 -1.60 16.73
C THR A 118 -4.91 -1.33 15.70
N GLU A 119 -5.33 -2.39 15.04
CA GLU A 119 -6.42 -2.41 14.08
C GLU A 119 -7.72 -2.70 14.81
N HIS A 120 -8.69 -1.81 14.69
CA HIS A 120 -10.05 -2.04 15.15
C HIS A 120 -10.89 -2.44 13.94
N VAL A 121 -11.17 -3.73 13.83
CA VAL A 121 -11.82 -4.32 12.65
C VAL A 121 -13.15 -4.93 13.04
N ASN A 122 -14.16 -4.71 12.22
CA ASN A 122 -15.36 -5.53 12.25
C ASN A 122 -15.13 -6.71 11.31
N VAL A 123 -15.21 -7.94 11.84
CA VAL A 123 -15.04 -9.16 11.05
C VAL A 123 -16.31 -9.97 11.13
N LYS A 124 -17.03 -10.06 10.01
CA LYS A 124 -18.18 -10.95 9.88
C LYS A 124 -17.72 -12.26 9.26
N LEU A 125 -17.96 -13.36 9.95
CA LEU A 125 -17.80 -14.72 9.43
C LEU A 125 -19.16 -15.26 8.94
N PRO A 126 -19.18 -16.29 8.08
CA PRO A 126 -20.41 -16.82 7.48
C PRO A 126 -21.46 -17.29 8.50
N ASP A 127 -20.99 -17.88 9.59
CA ASP A 127 -21.82 -18.49 10.64
C ASP A 127 -21.85 -17.67 11.94
N ASP A 128 -21.39 -16.42 11.90
CA ASP A 128 -21.39 -15.52 13.05
C ASP A 128 -22.62 -14.58 13.01
N PRO A 129 -23.62 -14.80 13.89
CA PRO A 129 -24.86 -14.03 13.87
C PRO A 129 -24.67 -12.59 14.40
N GLU A 130 -23.67 -12.35 15.24
CA GLU A 130 -23.41 -11.02 15.85
C GLU A 130 -21.90 -10.72 15.93
N PRO A 131 -21.25 -10.48 14.78
CA PRO A 131 -19.84 -10.09 14.78
C PRO A 131 -19.67 -8.73 15.47
N GLY A 132 -18.81 -8.72 16.49
CA GLY A 132 -18.41 -7.51 17.21
C GLY A 132 -17.07 -6.96 16.70
N PRO A 133 -16.77 -5.67 16.97
CA PRO A 133 -15.47 -5.10 16.67
C PRO A 133 -14.37 -5.81 17.48
N VAL A 134 -13.29 -6.19 16.79
CA VAL A 134 -12.10 -6.81 17.37
C VAL A 134 -10.94 -5.83 17.30
N ALA A 135 -10.18 -5.72 18.38
CA ALA A 135 -8.91 -5.00 18.40
C ALA A 135 -7.75 -6.00 18.22
N LYS A 136 -6.92 -5.79 17.20
CA LYS A 136 -5.76 -6.64 16.89
C LYS A 136 -4.48 -5.81 16.95
N GLN A 137 -3.53 -6.24 17.76
CA GLN A 137 -2.19 -5.64 17.77
C GLN A 137 -1.37 -6.26 16.65
N ASN A 138 -0.80 -5.42 15.79
CA ASN A 138 0.00 -5.84 14.64
C ASN A 138 1.27 -5.02 14.53
N VAL A 139 2.26 -5.61 13.84
CA VAL A 139 3.43 -4.89 13.34
C VAL A 139 3.38 -4.94 11.82
N ALA A 140 3.47 -3.77 11.18
CA ALA A 140 3.43 -3.63 9.74
C ALA A 140 4.70 -2.93 9.25
N ILE A 141 5.34 -3.46 8.20
CA ILE A 141 6.45 -2.77 7.53
C ILE A 141 5.96 -2.30 6.17
N TRP A 142 6.06 -1.00 5.92
CA TRP A 142 5.69 -0.41 4.64
C TRP A 142 6.93 0.13 3.96
N GLN A 143 7.07 -0.20 2.69
CA GLN A 143 8.12 0.35 1.83
C GLN A 143 7.53 1.49 1.01
N PHE A 144 8.18 2.64 1.13
CA PHE A 144 7.92 3.83 0.33
C PHE A 144 9.01 3.89 -0.73
N GLU A 145 8.63 3.77 -2.00
CA GLU A 145 9.54 3.88 -3.13
C GLU A 145 9.27 5.19 -3.89
N SER A 146 10.33 5.85 -4.35
CA SER A 146 10.20 6.98 -5.27
C SER A 146 11.26 6.97 -6.36
N LEU A 147 10.85 7.37 -7.57
CA LEU A 147 11.74 7.76 -8.64
C LEU A 147 12.32 9.15 -8.33
N VAL A 148 13.64 9.22 -8.20
CA VAL A 148 14.34 10.47 -7.97
C VAL A 148 14.45 11.21 -9.30
N THR A 149 13.43 12.00 -9.61
CA THR A 149 13.38 12.82 -10.82
C THR A 149 13.92 14.24 -10.60
N SER A 150 13.83 14.73 -9.36
CA SER A 150 14.49 15.93 -8.86
C SER A 150 14.64 15.86 -7.33
N LEU A 151 15.47 16.74 -6.74
CA LEU A 151 15.64 16.80 -5.29
C LEU A 151 14.35 17.21 -4.54
N ASP A 152 13.42 17.88 -5.23
CA ASP A 152 12.21 18.46 -4.63
C ASP A 152 10.91 17.75 -5.03
N ALA A 153 10.95 16.81 -5.99
CA ALA A 153 9.78 16.06 -6.46
C ALA A 153 9.97 14.57 -6.21
N ILE A 154 9.41 14.10 -5.10
CA ILE A 154 9.43 12.70 -4.68
C ILE A 154 7.98 12.20 -4.66
N GLU A 155 7.56 11.50 -5.71
CA GLU A 155 6.29 10.79 -5.75
C GLU A 155 6.46 9.41 -5.08
N TRP A 156 5.86 9.22 -3.91
CA TRP A 156 5.98 7.98 -3.16
C TRP A 156 4.92 6.98 -3.59
N ARG A 157 5.36 5.76 -3.94
CA ARG A 157 4.51 4.57 -4.05
C ARG A 157 4.70 3.69 -2.82
N ILE A 158 3.64 3.04 -2.40
CA ILE A 158 3.63 2.20 -1.22
C ILE A 158 3.53 0.75 -1.65
N GLU A 159 4.51 -0.02 -1.18
CA GLU A 159 4.49 -1.47 -1.19
C GLU A 159 4.32 -1.95 0.26
N PRO A 160 3.12 -2.42 0.66
CA PRO A 160 2.92 -2.97 1.99
C PRO A 160 3.62 -4.33 2.08
N LEU A 161 4.73 -4.39 2.81
CA LEU A 161 5.53 -5.60 3.02
C LEU A 161 5.10 -6.28 4.33
N ASN A 162 4.14 -7.18 4.21
CA ASN A 162 3.71 -8.14 5.23
C ASN A 162 3.17 -7.54 6.55
N LEU A 163 1.98 -8.01 6.94
CA LEU A 163 1.53 -7.96 8.34
C LEU A 163 2.24 -9.11 9.08
N VAL A 164 3.14 -8.79 10.00
CA VAL A 164 3.73 -9.81 10.88
C VAL A 164 2.88 -9.85 12.14
N SER A 165 2.11 -10.92 12.34
CA SER A 165 1.43 -11.16 13.63
C SER A 165 2.48 -11.58 14.66
N ARG A 166 2.53 -10.92 15.82
CA ARG A 166 3.24 -11.45 16.99
C ARG A 166 2.38 -12.46 17.73
#